data_AF-A0A2P7Z269-F1
#
_entry.id   AF-A0A2P7Z269-F1
#
_cell.length_a   1.000
_cell.length_b   1.000
_cell.length_c   1.000
_cell.angle_alpha   90.00
_cell.angle_beta   90.00
_cell.angle_gamma   90.00
#
_symmetry.space_group_name_H-M   'P 1'
#
loop_
_entity.id
_entity.type
_entity.pdbx_description
1 polymer ?
#
loop_
_entity_poly.entity_id
_entity_poly.type
_entity_poly.pdbx_seq_one_letter_code
_entity_poly.pdbx_strand_id
1 'polypeptide(L)'
;MLDSATAFYWNDRYYTDMANVPDTYEEATQSRGKKIASSYPSLRSLLSKLSHQLHCPIIYTASDVQPKHCQPATRSLPSALPKSWGTFPDLRLLIQRRPVRGFPLATSAEEAARDAKDRSAAVAEAPFEVVVNYDGNEDWNGETRDIVRTGRGKFSMMITREGVSLE
;
A
#
# COMPACT_ATOMS: atom_id res chain seq x y z
N MET A 1 -6.39 -13.88 5.00
CA MET A 1 -5.57 -12.89 4.26
C MET A 1 -6.49 -12.07 3.37
N LEU A 2 -6.33 -10.74 3.35
CA LEU A 2 -7.13 -9.83 2.51
C LEU A 2 -6.23 -9.19 1.45
N ASP A 3 -6.49 -9.47 0.16
CA ASP A 3 -5.71 -8.94 -0.95
C ASP A 3 -6.64 -8.41 -2.07
N SER A 4 -6.72 -7.11 -2.37
CA SER A 4 -6.14 -5.95 -1.68
C SER A 4 -7.22 -5.16 -0.94
N ALA A 5 -6.89 -4.65 0.25
CA ALA A 5 -7.77 -3.76 1.00
C ALA A 5 -8.12 -2.49 0.21
N THR A 6 -7.26 -2.04 -0.71
CA THR A 6 -7.52 -0.86 -1.54
C THR A 6 -8.56 -1.11 -2.64
N ALA A 7 -8.92 -2.36 -2.94
CA ALA A 7 -9.98 -2.66 -3.91
C ALA A 7 -11.34 -2.10 -3.47
N PHE A 8 -11.63 -2.10 -2.16
CA PHE A 8 -12.89 -1.57 -1.62
C PHE A 8 -13.01 -0.05 -1.77
N TYR A 9 -11.89 0.67 -1.87
CA TYR A 9 -11.89 2.11 -2.07
C TYR A 9 -12.57 2.49 -3.39
N TRP A 10 -12.28 1.75 -4.46
CA TRP A 10 -12.87 2.03 -5.77
C TRP A 10 -14.37 1.78 -5.80
N ASN A 11 -14.86 0.82 -5.02
CA ASN A 11 -16.29 0.57 -4.90
C ASN A 11 -16.99 1.73 -4.16
N ASP A 12 -16.46 2.13 -3.00
CA ASP A 12 -16.98 3.28 -2.23
C ASP A 12 -16.96 4.57 -3.07
N ARG A 13 -15.89 4.77 -3.86
CA ARG A 13 -15.77 5.89 -4.79
C ARG A 13 -16.79 5.81 -5.91
N TYR A 14 -16.93 4.65 -6.57
CA TYR A 14 -17.91 4.46 -7.63
C TYR A 14 -19.33 4.78 -7.17
N TYR A 15 -19.75 4.26 -6.02
CA TYR A 15 -21.07 4.59 -5.48
C TYR A 15 -21.20 6.08 -5.16
N THR A 16 -20.15 6.69 -4.57
CA THR A 16 -20.15 8.14 -4.29
C THR A 16 -20.29 8.95 -5.57
N ASP A 17 -19.57 8.59 -6.62
CA ASP A 17 -19.62 9.25 -7.92
C ASP A 17 -21.01 9.06 -8.56
N MET A 18 -21.58 7.85 -8.52
CA MET A 18 -22.93 7.55 -9.01
C MET A 18 -24.02 8.33 -8.26
N ALA A 19 -23.92 8.46 -6.94
CA ALA A 19 -24.88 9.24 -6.15
C ALA A 19 -24.75 10.76 -6.35
N ASN A 20 -23.68 11.20 -7.03
CA ASN A 20 -23.45 12.59 -7.41
C ASN A 20 -23.69 12.83 -8.91
N VAL A 21 -24.08 11.82 -9.69
CA VAL A 21 -24.57 12.05 -11.05
C VAL A 21 -25.92 12.74 -10.93
N PRO A 22 -26.07 13.98 -11.45
CA PRO A 22 -27.33 14.70 -11.37
C PRO A 22 -28.33 14.09 -12.36
N ASP A 23 -29.54 13.76 -11.89
CA ASP A 23 -30.61 13.28 -12.75
C ASP A 23 -31.28 14.45 -13.50
N THR A 24 -31.14 15.68 -12.98
CA THR A 24 -31.70 16.90 -13.57
C THR A 24 -30.72 18.07 -13.57
N TYR A 25 -30.93 19.03 -14.48
CA TYR A 25 -30.12 20.25 -14.58
C TYR A 25 -30.17 21.10 -13.30
N GLU A 26 -31.30 21.14 -12.61
CA GLU A 26 -31.43 21.88 -11.34
C GLU A 26 -30.59 21.26 -10.22
N GLU A 27 -30.54 19.93 -10.11
CA GLU A 27 -29.68 19.22 -9.17
C GLU A 27 -28.19 19.45 -9.44
N ALA A 28 -27.79 19.57 -10.72
CA ALA A 28 -26.41 19.89 -11.08
C ALA A 28 -25.97 21.26 -10.53
N THR A 29 -26.89 22.23 -10.46
CA THR A 29 -26.59 23.59 -9.96
C THR A 29 -26.63 23.72 -8.42
N GLN A 30 -27.31 22.79 -7.73
CA GLN A 30 -27.53 22.87 -6.27
C GLN A 30 -26.81 21.77 -5.47
N SER A 31 -26.25 20.74 -6.12
CA SER A 31 -25.67 19.61 -5.39
C SER A 31 -24.43 20.01 -4.58
N ARG A 32 -24.56 19.92 -3.25
CA ARG A 32 -23.41 19.73 -2.36
C ARG A 32 -23.09 18.24 -2.37
N GLY A 33 -21.90 17.88 -2.83
CA GLY A 33 -21.50 16.48 -3.05
C GLY A 33 -21.88 15.56 -1.87
N LYS A 34 -22.72 14.57 -2.14
CA LYS A 34 -23.10 13.52 -1.20
C LYS A 34 -21.91 12.56 -1.09
N LYS A 35 -21.44 12.32 0.14
CA LYS A 35 -20.45 11.27 0.42
C LYS A 35 -21.19 10.05 0.94
N ILE A 36 -21.06 8.91 0.26
CA ILE A 36 -21.61 7.66 0.77
C ILE A 36 -20.77 7.18 1.95
N ALA A 37 -21.43 6.59 2.95
CA ALA A 37 -20.76 6.02 4.10
C ALA A 37 -19.82 4.90 3.66
N SER A 38 -18.55 5.03 4.03
CA SER A 38 -17.52 4.05 3.67
C SER A 38 -17.81 2.69 4.31
N SER A 39 -17.58 1.61 3.56
CA SER A 39 -17.79 0.22 4.03
C SER A 39 -16.73 -0.28 5.02
N TYR A 40 -15.60 0.43 5.11
CA TYR A 40 -14.42 0.06 5.90
C TYR A 40 -14.65 -0.10 7.41
N PRO A 41 -15.44 0.73 8.12
CA PRO A 41 -15.70 0.55 9.56
C PRO A 41 -16.41 -0.77 9.87
N SER A 42 -17.40 -1.14 9.05
CA SER A 42 -18.14 -2.41 9.18
C SER A 42 -17.22 -3.60 8.91
N LEU A 43 -16.40 -3.51 7.85
CA LEU A 43 -15.41 -4.53 7.53
C LEU A 43 -14.38 -4.71 8.65
N ARG A 44 -13.86 -3.61 9.21
CA ARG A 44 -12.93 -3.64 10.35
C ARG A 44 -13.53 -4.36 11.55
N SER A 45 -14.77 -4.02 11.92
CA SER A 45 -15.47 -4.64 13.05
C SER A 45 -15.61 -6.15 12.86
N LEU A 46 -16.00 -6.58 11.67
CA LEU A 46 -16.18 -7.99 11.35
C LEU A 46 -14.86 -8.75 11.34
N LEU A 47 -13.82 -8.21 10.72
CA LEU A 47 -12.48 -8.80 10.74
C LEU A 47 -11.93 -8.91 12.17
N SER A 48 -12.11 -7.85 12.97
CA SER A 48 -11.68 -7.86 14.38
C SER A 48 -12.39 -8.97 15.15
N LYS A 49 -13.71 -9.12 14.99
CA LYS A 49 -14.48 -10.21 15.61
C LYS A 49 -13.97 -11.59 15.20
N LEU A 50 -13.76 -11.80 13.89
CA LEU A 50 -13.25 -13.07 13.38
C LEU A 50 -11.86 -13.39 13.90
N SER A 51 -10.96 -12.41 13.94
CA SER A 51 -9.61 -12.58 14.50
C SER A 51 -9.64 -12.99 15.96
N HIS A 52 -10.50 -12.37 16.77
CA HIS A 52 -10.67 -12.74 18.18
C HIS A 52 -11.28 -14.14 18.34
N GLN A 53 -12.30 -14.48 17.55
CA GLN A 53 -12.98 -15.77 17.65
C GLN A 53 -12.09 -16.94 17.19
N LEU A 54 -11.27 -16.71 16.17
CA LEU A 54 -10.44 -17.75 15.56
C LEU A 54 -8.98 -17.70 16.06
N HIS A 55 -8.65 -16.76 16.95
CA HIS A 55 -7.28 -16.48 17.39
C HIS A 55 -6.29 -16.37 16.22
N CYS A 56 -6.71 -15.76 15.12
CA CYS A 56 -5.94 -15.70 13.90
C CYS A 56 -5.46 -14.27 13.59
N PRO A 57 -4.20 -14.10 13.14
CA PRO A 57 -3.71 -12.80 12.74
C PRO A 57 -4.34 -12.37 11.41
N ILE A 58 -4.60 -11.07 11.28
CA ILE A 58 -5.12 -10.49 10.04
C ILE A 58 -3.95 -9.91 9.26
N ILE A 59 -3.71 -10.49 8.09
CA ILE A 59 -2.76 -9.95 7.12
C ILE A 59 -3.56 -9.39 5.95
N TYR A 60 -3.33 -8.13 5.62
CA TYR A 60 -3.90 -7.49 4.45
C TYR A 60 -2.83 -6.77 3.63
N THR A 61 -3.03 -6.73 2.33
CA THR A 61 -2.22 -5.92 1.41
C THR A 61 -2.97 -4.64 1.07
N ALA A 62 -2.22 -3.57 0.81
CA ALA A 62 -2.76 -2.30 0.36
C ALA A 62 -1.77 -1.67 -0.60
N SER A 63 -2.25 -1.22 -1.75
CA SER A 63 -1.42 -0.59 -2.77
C SER A 63 -1.69 0.91 -2.83
N ASP A 64 -0.65 1.72 -2.70
CA ASP A 64 -0.78 3.15 -2.89
C ASP A 64 -1.02 3.46 -4.39
N VAL A 65 -2.01 4.31 -4.67
CA VAL A 65 -2.35 4.76 -6.04
C VAL A 65 -1.27 5.72 -6.56
N GLN A 66 -0.57 6.41 -5.65
CA GLN A 66 0.57 7.27 -5.98
C GLN A 66 1.80 6.81 -5.21
N PRO A 67 2.50 5.77 -5.69
CA PRO A 67 3.62 5.19 -4.97
C PRO A 67 4.72 6.23 -4.78
N LYS A 68 4.84 6.74 -3.55
CA LYS A 68 6.02 7.52 -3.13
C LYS A 68 7.09 6.53 -2.76
N HIS A 69 8.25 6.61 -3.42
CA HIS A 69 9.39 5.80 -2.99
C HIS A 69 9.76 6.23 -1.57
N CYS A 70 9.68 5.30 -0.62
CA CYS A 70 10.02 5.61 0.76
C CYS A 70 11.53 5.80 0.82
N GLN A 71 11.96 7.05 0.98
CA GLN A 71 13.36 7.28 1.26
C GLN A 71 13.71 6.67 2.62
N PRO A 72 14.93 6.10 2.78
CA PRO A 72 15.34 5.47 4.03
C PRO A 72 15.30 6.39 5.25
N ALA A 73 15.29 7.71 5.02
CA ALA A 73 15.26 8.75 6.04
C ALA A 73 13.85 9.04 6.59
N THR A 74 12.81 8.95 5.76
CA THR A 74 11.45 9.33 6.18
C THR A 74 10.71 8.19 6.86
N ARG A 75 10.92 6.92 6.47
CA ARG A 75 10.34 5.66 7.01
C ARG A 75 8.88 5.72 7.49
N SER A 76 8.13 6.70 7.03
CA SER A 76 6.79 7.04 7.45
C SER A 76 6.05 7.47 6.21
N LEU A 77 5.12 6.62 5.77
CA LEU A 77 4.22 6.91 4.67
C LEU A 77 2.78 6.81 5.18
N PRO A 78 1.94 7.83 4.93
CA PRO A 78 0.54 7.77 5.32
C PRO A 78 -0.17 6.66 4.55
N SER A 79 -1.15 6.03 5.19
CA SER A 79 -1.98 5.01 4.54
C SER A 79 -2.80 5.60 3.40
N ALA A 80 -2.85 4.90 2.27
CA ALA A 80 -3.76 5.21 1.16
C ALA A 80 -5.23 4.85 1.45
N LEU A 81 -5.48 4.15 2.56
CA LEU A 81 -6.81 3.74 3.00
C LEU A 81 -7.49 4.85 3.84
N PRO A 82 -8.83 4.83 3.96
CA PRO A 82 -9.55 5.79 4.79
C PRO A 82 -9.01 5.85 6.23
N LYS A 83 -9.13 7.01 6.88
CA LYS A 83 -8.62 7.24 8.25
C LYS A 83 -9.10 6.19 9.27
N SER A 84 -10.33 5.70 9.12
CA SER A 84 -10.90 4.63 9.97
C SER A 84 -10.14 3.30 9.87
N TRP A 85 -9.45 3.05 8.76
CA TRP A 85 -8.61 1.88 8.52
C TRP A 85 -7.15 2.11 8.88
N GLY A 86 -6.69 3.36 8.89
CA GLY A 86 -5.31 3.70 9.28
C GLY A 86 -4.95 3.18 10.68
N THR A 87 -5.86 3.23 11.65
CA THR A 87 -5.59 2.74 13.02
C THR A 87 -5.87 1.25 13.21
N PHE A 88 -6.09 0.49 12.13
CA PHE A 88 -6.40 -0.94 12.21
C PHE A 88 -5.17 -1.86 12.34
N PRO A 89 -4.08 -1.67 11.57
CA PRO A 89 -2.91 -2.53 11.70
C PRO A 89 -2.09 -2.20 12.94
N ASP A 90 -1.68 -3.23 13.67
CA ASP A 90 -0.70 -3.11 14.77
C ASP A 90 0.73 -2.88 14.21
N LEU A 91 1.04 -3.50 13.06
CA LEU A 91 2.30 -3.37 12.36
C LEU A 91 2.06 -3.12 10.86
N ARG A 92 2.83 -2.21 10.29
CA ARG A 92 2.78 -1.88 8.86
C ARG A 92 4.13 -2.10 8.22
N LEU A 93 4.13 -2.80 7.09
CA LEU A 93 5.32 -3.04 6.28
C LEU A 93 5.16 -2.35 4.93
N LEU A 94 6.15 -1.56 4.56
CA LEU A 94 6.30 -0.98 3.23
C LEU A 94 7.14 -1.95 2.40
N ILE A 95 6.55 -2.46 1.33
CA ILE A 95 7.25 -3.33 0.38
C ILE A 95 7.46 -2.52 -0.88
N GLN A 96 8.72 -2.31 -1.25
CA GLN A 96 9.07 -1.60 -2.48
C GLN A 96 10.12 -2.38 -3.25
N ARG A 97 9.99 -2.41 -4.58
CA ARG A 97 11.06 -2.94 -5.42
C ARG A 97 12.23 -1.95 -5.39
N ARG A 98 13.46 -2.45 -5.23
CA ARG A 98 14.64 -1.59 -5.30
C ARG A 98 14.66 -0.88 -6.66
N PRO A 99 14.76 0.46 -6.69
CA PRO A 99 14.70 1.21 -7.94
C PRO A 99 15.90 0.86 -8.82
N VAL A 100 15.62 0.38 -10.03
CA VAL A 100 16.64 0.23 -11.06
C VAL A 100 16.81 1.58 -11.77
N ARG A 101 18.06 1.98 -12.00
CA ARG A 101 18.38 3.25 -12.65
C ARG A 101 17.66 3.36 -14.00
N GLY A 102 16.81 4.38 -14.13
CA GLY A 102 16.13 4.71 -15.39
C GLY A 102 17.11 5.09 -16.51
N PHE A 103 16.58 5.22 -17.73
CA PHE A 103 17.37 5.70 -18.85
C PHE A 103 17.86 7.13 -18.59
N PRO A 104 19.13 7.46 -18.86
CA PRO A 104 19.60 8.83 -18.90
C PRO A 104 18.71 9.69 -19.82
N LEU A 105 18.55 10.97 -19.48
CA LEU A 105 17.73 11.89 -20.28
C LEU A 105 18.22 12.06 -21.73
N ALA A 106 19.48 11.72 -22.01
CA ALA A 106 20.09 11.78 -23.34
C ALA A 106 19.86 10.50 -24.19
N THR A 107 19.29 9.43 -23.63
CA THR A 107 19.10 8.17 -24.34
C THR A 107 17.98 8.31 -25.39
N SER A 108 18.29 7.94 -26.64
CA SER A 108 17.30 7.94 -27.72
C SER A 108 16.33 6.76 -27.59
N ALA A 109 15.17 6.85 -28.23
CA ALA A 109 14.18 5.77 -28.23
C ALA A 109 14.74 4.46 -28.83
N GLU A 110 15.58 4.55 -29.86
CA GLU A 110 16.20 3.40 -30.51
C GLU A 110 17.26 2.72 -29.62
N GLU A 111 18.03 3.52 -28.87
CA GLU A 111 18.97 3.01 -27.88
C GLU A 111 18.24 2.37 -26.69
N ALA A 112 17.16 3.00 -26.21
CA ALA A 112 16.31 2.44 -25.17
C ALA A 112 15.66 1.11 -25.59
N ALA A 113 15.25 0.97 -26.87
CA ALA A 113 14.66 -0.25 -27.39
C ALA A 113 15.67 -1.42 -27.45
N ARG A 114 16.93 -1.14 -27.79
CA ARG A 114 18.00 -2.14 -27.78
C ARG A 114 18.27 -2.67 -26.36
N ASP A 115 18.31 -1.77 -25.39
CA ASP A 115 18.58 -2.10 -23.99
C ASP A 115 17.36 -2.60 -23.21
N ALA A 116 16.16 -2.55 -23.81
CA ALA A 116 14.90 -2.84 -23.12
C ALA A 116 14.87 -4.25 -22.50
N LYS A 117 15.39 -5.24 -23.23
CA LYS A 117 15.43 -6.63 -22.77
C LYS A 117 16.31 -6.78 -21.54
N ASP A 118 17.56 -6.32 -21.62
CA ASP A 118 18.54 -6.45 -20.54
C ASP A 118 18.09 -5.69 -19.28
N ARG A 119 17.47 -4.52 -19.46
CA ARG A 119 16.92 -3.76 -18.33
C ARG A 119 15.66 -4.39 -17.74
N SER A 120 14.77 -4.95 -18.56
CA SER A 120 13.61 -5.67 -18.03
C SER A 120 14.01 -6.89 -17.20
N ALA A 121 15.10 -7.57 -17.59
CA ALA A 121 15.71 -8.63 -16.79
C ALA A 121 16.32 -8.09 -15.48
N ALA A 122 17.09 -7.01 -15.54
CA ALA A 122 17.65 -6.36 -14.34
C ALA A 122 16.56 -5.88 -13.37
N VAL A 123 15.43 -5.38 -13.89
CA VAL A 123 14.24 -5.07 -13.09
C VAL A 123 13.69 -6.36 -12.51
N ALA A 124 13.44 -7.40 -13.32
CA ALA A 124 12.92 -8.70 -12.88
C ALA A 124 13.71 -9.31 -11.70
N GLU A 125 15.04 -9.22 -11.76
CA GLU A 125 15.98 -9.75 -10.75
C GLU A 125 16.21 -8.81 -9.56
N ALA A 126 15.70 -7.57 -9.61
CA ALA A 126 15.91 -6.62 -8.52
C ALA A 126 15.19 -7.07 -7.23
N PRO A 127 15.87 -7.03 -6.06
CA PRO A 127 15.29 -7.42 -4.79
C PRO A 127 14.21 -6.43 -4.36
N PHE A 128 13.29 -6.91 -3.52
CA PHE A 128 12.35 -6.10 -2.79
C PHE A 128 12.99 -5.66 -1.48
N GLU A 129 12.86 -4.39 -1.16
CA GLU A 129 13.17 -3.84 0.14
C GLU A 129 11.87 -3.79 0.96
N VAL A 130 11.91 -4.37 2.16
CA VAL A 130 10.83 -4.30 3.11
C VAL A 130 11.26 -3.45 4.28
N VAL A 131 10.50 -2.40 4.57
CA VAL A 131 10.79 -1.45 5.65
C VAL A 131 9.57 -1.35 6.56
N VAL A 132 9.80 -1.32 7.87
CA VAL A 132 8.72 -1.05 8.81
C VAL A 132 8.27 0.40 8.66
N ASN A 133 6.96 0.61 8.48
CA ASN A 133 6.36 1.94 8.45
C ASN A 133 6.17 2.43 9.89
N TYR A 134 6.71 3.60 10.20
CA TYR A 134 6.54 4.24 11.51
C TYR A 134 5.26 5.07 11.62
N ASP A 135 4.49 5.24 10.53
CA ASP A 135 3.19 5.90 10.58
C ASP A 135 2.22 5.12 11.48
N GLY A 136 1.77 5.75 12.57
CA GLY A 136 0.89 5.13 13.57
C GLY A 136 1.61 4.28 14.63
N ASN A 137 2.91 4.50 14.87
CA ASN A 137 3.68 3.79 15.90
C ASN A 137 3.36 4.20 17.36
N GLU A 138 2.41 5.12 17.55
CA GLU A 138 2.02 5.64 18.86
C GLU A 138 1.60 4.50 19.80
N ASP A 139 0.93 3.49 19.25
CA ASP A 139 0.40 2.33 19.98
C ASP A 139 1.40 1.17 20.15
N TRP A 140 2.63 1.28 19.64
CA TRP A 140 3.62 0.20 19.76
C TRP A 140 4.11 0.03 21.20
N ASN A 141 4.08 -1.22 21.69
CA ASN A 141 4.70 -1.59 22.95
C ASN A 141 6.24 -1.43 22.89
N GLY A 142 6.87 -1.35 24.07
CA GLY A 142 8.33 -1.19 24.19
C GLY A 142 9.11 -2.29 23.48
N GLU A 143 8.64 -3.53 23.57
CA GLU A 143 9.25 -4.70 22.94
C GLU A 143 9.30 -4.59 21.40
N THR A 144 8.19 -4.20 20.77
CA THR A 144 8.14 -3.99 19.31
C THR A 144 9.10 -2.89 18.88
N ARG A 145 9.16 -1.79 19.63
CA ARG A 145 10.11 -0.70 19.36
C ARG A 145 11.55 -1.18 19.46
N ASP A 146 11.87 -1.99 20.46
CA ASP A 146 13.22 -2.53 20.64
C ASP A 146 13.60 -3.55 19.57
N ILE A 147 12.68 -4.44 19.17
CA ILE A 147 12.91 -5.40 18.08
C ILE A 147 13.15 -4.64 16.76
N VAL A 148 12.29 -3.68 16.44
CA VAL A 148 12.44 -2.87 15.21
C VAL A 148 13.74 -2.08 15.24
N ARG A 149 14.14 -1.52 16.39
CA ARG A 149 15.40 -0.80 16.55
C ARG A 149 16.61 -1.73 16.37
N THR A 150 16.59 -2.91 16.97
CA THR A 150 17.69 -3.88 16.94
C THR A 150 17.88 -4.45 15.53
N GLY A 151 16.78 -4.81 14.85
CA GLY A 151 16.78 -5.30 13.47
C GLY A 151 16.90 -4.20 12.40
N ARG A 152 17.18 -2.95 12.78
CA ARG A 152 17.20 -1.78 11.89
C ARG A 152 15.89 -1.56 11.09
N GLY A 153 14.80 -2.25 11.45
CA GLY A 153 13.46 -2.12 10.86
C GLY A 153 13.39 -2.33 9.36
N LYS A 154 14.30 -3.12 8.78
CA LYS A 154 14.34 -3.39 7.34
C LYS A 154 14.97 -4.74 7.02
N PHE A 155 14.51 -5.37 5.95
CA PHE A 155 15.12 -6.56 5.37
C PHE A 155 14.91 -6.56 3.84
N SER A 156 15.69 -7.37 3.14
CA SER A 156 15.53 -7.58 1.70
C SER A 156 14.93 -8.95 1.43
N MET A 157 14.14 -9.05 0.37
CA MET A 157 13.67 -10.34 -0.13
C MET A 157 13.80 -10.41 -1.65
N MET A 158 14.12 -11.59 -2.15
CA MET A 158 14.07 -11.90 -3.58
C MET A 158 12.96 -12.90 -3.85
N ILE A 159 12.27 -12.70 -4.97
CA ILE A 159 11.23 -13.62 -5.44
C ILE A 159 11.80 -14.32 -6.67
N THR A 160 12.14 -15.59 -6.50
CA THR A 160 12.65 -16.45 -7.58
C THR A 160 11.56 -17.43 -8.00
N ARG A 161 11.84 -18.26 -9.01
CA ARG A 161 10.93 -19.34 -9.42
C ARG A 161 10.76 -20.42 -8.34
N GLU A 162 11.72 -20.53 -7.44
CA GLU A 162 11.79 -21.54 -6.38
C GLU A 162 11.07 -21.08 -5.11
N GLY A 163 10.83 -19.77 -4.96
CA GLY A 163 10.10 -19.21 -3.82
C GLY A 163 10.60 -17.83 -3.43
N VAL A 164 10.45 -17.50 -2.15
CA VAL A 164 10.90 -16.24 -1.55
C VAL A 164 12.13 -16.50 -0.69
N SER A 165 13.24 -15.83 -0.98
CA SER A 165 14.45 -15.85 -0.15
C SER A 165 14.62 -14.53 0.59
N LEU A 166 14.96 -14.59 1.88
CA LEU A 166 15.25 -13.43 2.71
C LEU A 166 16.77 -13.23 2.79
N GLU A 167 17.21 -11.97 2.62
CA GLU A 167 18.61 -11.53 2.75
C GLU A 167 18.78 -10.58 3.94
#